data_AF-A0A3D4D0H9-F1
#
_entry.id   AF-A0A3D4D0H9-F1
#
_cell.length_a   1.000
_cell.length_b   1.000
_cell.length_c   1.000
_cell.angle_alpha   90.00
_cell.angle_beta   90.00
_cell.angle_gamma   90.00
#
_symmetry.space_group_name_H-M   'P 1'
#
loop_
_entity.id
_entity.type
_entity.pdbx_description
1 polymer ?
#
loop_
_entity_poly.entity_id
_entity_poly.type
_entity_poly.pdbx_seq_one_letter_code
_entity_poly.pdbx_strand_id
1 'polypeptide(L)'
;MPARAAALLFLAASTLLCPVGFAALTKSDSSAQFNSLLKPLFAEHCIKCHGGEKTKGKVNLKEISTFDHLRANPKLLKELIEAVDSYDMPPEDEPEIPDAKREELVATLKSMLREAAEENPGDQHVQIRRLNRFQYNNAVRDLFRLNRDLFALPEKLMTRHSNYLNPDAGQMPDKVEVACHSLAPPAGMREVKSFPKDLRAAHGYDNQANQLSLSPLLLDSFLRLSVSIIESPDFNEETVGIWNDFFRAPNDGDLREEIRKRLQNFLLLAFRSAIEDDTLDRYTNYTLAKIEQGLPFTEAMKRAASATLSSPRFLLRYGSTSAGKDLFVVASNLSFFLWNSGPDLELLQLAESGELANLDVFKKACDRMMSDSRIERFLDAFPSQWMQLENLLGATPDPKLARLFNVDKSSPASVQMILEPLLLFDAMFLEDRPVIELIAPRFSYQSEFLQSWYNSDLKPPRIDAEAIVTRNKSHDEKRAAFKASIQSNEEALKALLTPVRTRLLKARRKGGKPVDLDPVAAWEFNNNLRDSVGSLHLEGHGKISFNEGMAVLKNSYLQSPPLAFDLKERTLEVWGLVHNIDQNGGGFMG
;
A
#
# COMPACT_ATOMS: atom_id res chain seq x y z
N MET A 1 -49.00 45.00 -1.33
CA MET A 1 -49.48 46.15 -2.13
C MET A 1 -49.09 47.44 -1.41
N PRO A 2 -48.75 48.55 -2.09
CA PRO A 2 -48.49 48.75 -3.54
C PRO A 2 -47.06 49.32 -3.80
N ALA A 3 -46.36 49.02 -4.89
CA ALA A 3 -46.60 49.23 -6.33
C ALA A 3 -46.25 50.64 -6.83
N ARG A 4 -45.35 50.69 -7.83
CA ARG A 4 -45.28 51.55 -9.05
C ARG A 4 -43.88 51.36 -9.67
N ALA A 5 -43.63 50.66 -10.78
CA ALA A 5 -44.23 50.57 -12.13
C ALA A 5 -43.89 51.76 -13.06
N ALA A 6 -43.31 51.39 -14.21
CA ALA A 6 -43.15 52.11 -15.50
C ALA A 6 -42.06 53.20 -15.56
N ALA A 7 -41.26 53.35 -16.62
CA ALA A 7 -41.50 53.01 -18.02
C ALA A 7 -40.20 52.78 -18.83
N LEU A 8 -40.36 51.95 -19.87
CA LEU A 8 -39.44 51.76 -20.99
C LEU A 8 -39.18 53.06 -21.77
N LEU A 9 -37.98 53.18 -22.32
CA LEU A 9 -37.76 53.82 -23.63
C LEU A 9 -36.65 53.09 -24.39
N PHE A 10 -37.04 52.60 -25.57
CA PHE A 10 -36.23 51.94 -26.59
C PHE A 10 -35.08 52.82 -27.07
N LEU A 11 -33.89 52.26 -27.23
CA LEU A 11 -33.06 52.54 -28.40
C LEU A 11 -32.33 51.27 -28.82
N ALA A 12 -32.65 50.82 -30.03
CA ALA A 12 -31.98 49.73 -30.71
C ALA A 12 -30.54 50.14 -31.05
N ALA A 13 -29.58 49.35 -30.61
CA ALA A 13 -28.25 49.31 -31.19
C ALA A 13 -27.83 47.85 -31.35
N SER A 14 -27.91 47.39 -32.60
CA SER A 14 -27.39 46.12 -33.07
C SER A 14 -25.87 46.09 -32.86
N THR A 15 -25.40 45.29 -31.91
CA THR A 15 -24.01 44.84 -31.87
C THR A 15 -24.00 43.33 -31.95
N LEU A 16 -23.36 42.86 -33.03
CA LEU A 16 -23.15 41.46 -33.37
C LEU A 16 -22.73 40.62 -32.16
N LEU A 17 -23.49 39.56 -31.90
CA LEU A 17 -22.99 38.38 -31.21
C LEU A 17 -21.83 37.83 -32.07
N CYS A 18 -20.61 37.92 -31.55
CA CYS A 18 -19.51 37.10 -32.03
C CYS A 18 -19.61 35.76 -31.27
N PRO A 19 -19.90 34.62 -31.93
CA PRO A 19 -19.70 33.35 -31.29
C PRO A 19 -18.19 33.19 -31.13
N VAL A 20 -17.73 33.02 -29.89
CA VAL A 20 -16.37 32.52 -29.63
C VAL A 20 -16.38 31.07 -30.08
N GLY A 21 -16.18 30.87 -31.38
CA GLY A 21 -15.90 29.57 -31.95
C GLY A 21 -14.58 29.10 -31.38
N PHE A 22 -14.62 27.96 -30.68
CA PHE A 22 -13.43 27.13 -30.49
C PHE A 22 -12.90 26.79 -31.88
N ALA A 23 -11.92 27.56 -32.34
CA ALA A 23 -11.17 27.24 -33.53
C ALA A 23 -10.43 25.94 -33.24
N ALA A 24 -10.65 24.94 -34.10
CA ALA A 24 -9.83 23.76 -34.21
C ALA A 24 -8.35 24.18 -34.22
N LEU A 25 -7.53 23.58 -33.35
CA LEU A 25 -6.08 23.73 -33.42
C LEU A 25 -5.62 23.23 -34.80
N THR A 26 -5.38 24.18 -35.69
CA THR A 26 -4.85 23.92 -37.01
C THR A 26 -3.35 23.70 -36.93
N LYS A 27 -2.87 22.78 -37.77
CA LYS A 27 -1.48 22.39 -38.07
C LYS A 27 -0.53 23.54 -38.48
N SER A 28 -0.88 24.80 -38.21
CA SER A 28 -0.26 26.02 -38.74
C SER A 28 0.40 26.91 -37.68
N ASP A 29 0.43 26.51 -36.40
CA ASP A 29 0.87 27.37 -35.30
C ASP A 29 2.39 27.24 -34.99
N SER A 30 2.94 26.02 -34.95
CA SER A 30 4.34 25.80 -34.55
C SER A 30 5.37 26.45 -35.48
N SER A 31 5.15 26.44 -36.79
CA SER A 31 6.05 27.13 -37.72
C SER A 31 6.03 28.65 -37.55
N ALA A 32 4.88 29.23 -37.18
CA ALA A 32 4.76 30.65 -36.88
C ALA A 32 5.45 30.97 -35.55
N GLN A 33 5.15 30.22 -34.49
CA GLN A 33 5.77 30.35 -33.17
C GLN A 33 7.29 30.17 -33.21
N PHE A 34 7.81 29.27 -34.06
CA PHE A 34 9.24 29.12 -34.26
C PHE A 34 9.89 30.42 -34.75
N ASN A 35 9.27 31.06 -35.75
CA ASN A 35 9.81 32.27 -36.36
C ASN A 35 9.62 33.51 -35.49
N SER A 36 8.50 33.63 -34.78
CA SER A 36 8.18 34.81 -33.97
C SER A 36 8.78 34.78 -32.57
N LEU A 37 8.99 33.60 -31.98
CA LEU A 37 9.43 33.44 -30.58
C LEU A 37 10.79 32.73 -30.47
N LEU A 38 10.91 31.47 -30.92
CA LEU A 38 12.12 30.67 -30.69
C LEU A 38 13.34 31.23 -31.41
N LYS A 39 13.20 31.64 -32.68
CA LYS A 39 14.32 32.11 -33.49
C LYS A 39 14.96 33.39 -32.93
N PRO A 40 14.19 34.42 -32.53
CA PRO A 40 14.75 35.55 -31.77
C PRO A 40 15.41 35.14 -30.46
N LEU A 41 14.77 34.29 -29.65
CA LEU A 41 15.32 33.86 -28.36
C LEU A 41 16.62 33.07 -28.50
N PHE A 42 16.71 32.17 -29.49
CA PHE A 42 17.95 31.45 -29.80
C PHE A 42 19.06 32.41 -30.22
N ALA A 43 18.75 33.43 -31.03
CA ALA A 43 19.73 34.43 -31.42
C ALA A 43 20.22 35.28 -30.25
N GLU A 44 19.32 35.66 -29.34
CA GLU A 44 19.62 36.49 -28.18
C GLU A 44 20.40 35.72 -27.10
N HIS A 45 19.98 34.49 -26.77
CA HIS A 45 20.45 33.79 -25.56
C HIS A 45 21.23 32.49 -25.83
N CYS A 46 21.14 31.87 -27.01
CA CYS A 46 21.65 30.50 -27.20
C CYS A 46 22.79 30.38 -28.23
N ILE A 47 22.69 31.06 -29.37
CA ILE A 47 23.60 30.89 -30.53
C ILE A 47 25.03 31.30 -30.22
N LYS A 48 25.26 32.21 -29.26
CA LYS A 48 26.61 32.61 -28.83
C LYS A 48 27.47 31.42 -28.36
N CYS A 49 26.85 30.46 -27.66
CA CYS A 49 27.52 29.26 -27.14
C CYS A 49 27.20 27.99 -27.93
N HIS A 50 26.04 27.94 -28.58
CA HIS A 50 25.54 26.80 -29.36
C HIS A 50 25.51 27.10 -30.86
N GLY A 51 26.50 27.84 -31.37
CA GLY A 51 26.61 28.18 -32.79
C GLY A 51 28.04 28.44 -33.24
N GLY A 52 28.38 28.02 -34.47
CA GLY A 52 29.71 28.29 -35.08
C GLY A 52 30.77 27.20 -34.83
N GLU A 53 32.05 27.57 -34.82
CA GLU A 53 33.18 26.61 -34.77
C GLU A 53 33.40 25.96 -33.40
N LYS A 54 32.90 26.57 -32.31
CA LYS A 54 32.95 26.02 -30.94
C LYS A 54 31.55 25.90 -30.36
N THR A 55 30.87 24.80 -30.68
CA THR A 55 29.54 24.49 -30.12
C THR A 55 29.67 23.74 -28.81
N LYS A 56 29.27 24.38 -27.70
CA LYS A 56 29.11 23.67 -26.42
C LYS A 56 28.04 22.58 -26.56
N GLY A 57 28.26 21.44 -25.92
CA GLY A 57 27.32 20.30 -25.93
C GLY A 57 27.12 19.62 -27.29
N LYS A 58 27.91 19.94 -28.32
CA LYS A 58 27.73 19.43 -29.71
C LYS A 58 26.37 19.77 -30.34
N VAL A 59 25.70 20.80 -29.83
CA VAL A 59 24.44 21.31 -30.37
C VAL A 59 24.71 22.60 -31.14
N ASN A 60 24.35 22.63 -32.44
CA ASN A 60 24.50 23.80 -33.30
C ASN A 60 23.12 24.38 -33.67
N LEU A 61 22.61 25.30 -32.86
CA LEU A 61 21.32 25.97 -33.09
C LEU A 61 21.33 26.91 -34.30
N LYS A 62 22.52 27.26 -34.84
CA LYS A 62 22.62 28.06 -36.06
C LYS A 62 22.18 27.28 -37.31
N GLU A 63 22.29 25.95 -37.29
CA GLU A 63 21.82 25.08 -38.37
C GLU A 63 20.30 24.87 -38.33
N ILE A 64 19.66 25.23 -37.22
CA ILE A 64 18.21 25.15 -37.03
C ILE A 64 17.56 26.45 -37.51
N SER A 65 17.29 26.52 -38.82
CA SER A 65 16.73 27.72 -39.46
C SER A 65 15.21 27.72 -39.56
N THR A 66 14.57 26.55 -39.39
CA THR A 66 13.13 26.32 -39.52
C THR A 66 12.64 25.33 -38.46
N PHE A 67 11.32 25.34 -38.20
CA PHE A 67 10.68 24.34 -37.35
C PHE A 67 10.89 22.91 -37.86
N ASP A 68 10.94 22.70 -39.18
CA ASP A 68 11.16 21.38 -39.78
C ASP A 68 12.46 20.72 -39.33
N HIS A 69 13.52 21.50 -39.08
CA HIS A 69 14.79 20.98 -38.56
C HIS A 69 14.64 20.49 -37.11
N LEU A 70 13.85 21.16 -36.28
CA LEU A 70 13.53 20.71 -34.92
C LEU A 70 12.58 19.50 -34.95
N ARG A 71 11.56 19.55 -35.81
CA ARG A 71 10.57 18.49 -35.98
C ARG A 71 11.21 17.17 -36.42
N ALA A 72 12.23 17.23 -37.27
CA ALA A 72 13.02 16.07 -37.69
C ALA A 72 13.95 15.52 -36.60
N ASN A 73 14.15 16.25 -35.50
CA ASN A 73 15.02 15.83 -34.39
C ASN A 73 14.32 15.99 -33.01
N PRO A 74 13.35 15.12 -32.68
CA PRO A 74 12.63 15.17 -31.40
C PRO A 74 13.55 15.04 -30.17
N LYS A 75 14.69 14.35 -30.31
CA LYS A 75 15.68 14.23 -29.25
C LYS A 75 16.28 15.60 -28.88
N LEU A 76 16.64 16.41 -29.87
CA LEU A 76 17.13 17.76 -29.65
C LEU A 76 16.07 18.64 -28.98
N LEU A 77 14.80 18.55 -29.40
CA LEU A 77 13.70 19.25 -28.73
C LEU A 77 13.61 18.88 -27.25
N LYS A 78 13.75 17.59 -26.91
CA LYS A 78 13.76 17.12 -25.53
C LYS A 78 14.96 17.67 -24.74
N GLU A 79 16.16 17.62 -25.30
CA GLU A 79 17.38 18.16 -24.67
C GLU A 79 17.28 19.68 -24.43
N LEU A 80 16.68 20.43 -25.35
CA LEU A 80 16.42 21.87 -25.19
C LEU A 80 15.41 22.16 -24.08
N ILE A 81 14.33 21.38 -24.01
CA ILE A 81 13.36 21.50 -22.91
C ILE A 81 14.05 21.24 -21.59
N GLU A 82 14.76 20.11 -21.46
CA GLU A 82 15.44 19.73 -20.22
C GLU A 82 16.42 20.82 -19.77
N ALA A 83 17.30 21.31 -20.65
CA ALA A 83 18.31 22.32 -20.30
C ALA A 83 17.73 23.70 -19.92
N VAL A 84 16.58 24.08 -20.48
CA VAL A 84 15.94 25.37 -20.17
C VAL A 84 15.05 25.26 -18.92
N ASP A 85 14.33 24.15 -18.76
CA ASP A 85 13.41 23.87 -17.64
C ASP A 85 14.20 23.61 -16.33
N SER A 86 15.41 23.05 -16.43
CA SER A 86 16.33 22.80 -15.30
C SER A 86 17.16 24.01 -14.85
N TYR A 87 17.05 25.15 -15.55
CA TYR A 87 17.92 26.32 -15.37
C TYR A 87 19.42 26.08 -15.68
N ASP A 88 19.78 24.98 -16.35
CA ASP A 88 21.17 24.74 -16.79
C ASP A 88 21.62 25.74 -17.88
N MET A 89 20.66 26.31 -18.60
CA MET A 89 20.89 27.33 -19.62
C MET A 89 20.03 28.59 -19.37
N PRO A 90 20.59 29.80 -19.58
CA PRO A 90 22.00 30.09 -19.92
C PRO A 90 22.99 29.80 -18.77
N PRO A 91 24.29 29.59 -19.05
CA PRO A 91 25.30 29.36 -18.00
C PRO A 91 25.47 30.58 -17.09
N GLU A 92 26.02 30.39 -15.88
CA GLU A 92 26.17 31.42 -14.84
C GLU A 92 26.83 32.73 -15.32
N ASP A 93 27.71 32.67 -16.32
CA ASP A 93 28.44 33.82 -16.88
C ASP A 93 27.63 34.62 -17.94
N GLU A 94 26.43 34.20 -18.31
CA GLU A 94 25.60 34.83 -19.34
C GLU A 94 24.30 35.42 -18.75
N PRO A 95 23.69 36.42 -19.41
CA PRO A 95 22.42 36.99 -18.93
C PRO A 95 21.30 35.95 -18.85
N GLU A 96 20.65 35.88 -17.69
CA GLU A 96 19.50 34.98 -17.48
C GLU A 96 18.31 35.33 -18.38
N ILE A 97 17.53 34.30 -18.74
CA ILE A 97 16.25 34.46 -19.40
C ILE A 97 15.21 34.78 -18.31
N PRO A 98 14.45 35.89 -18.41
CA PRO A 98 13.38 36.19 -17.46
C PRO A 98 12.36 35.05 -17.36
N ASP A 99 11.89 34.75 -16.14
CA ASP A 99 11.04 33.58 -15.87
C ASP A 99 9.81 33.49 -16.78
N ALA A 100 9.10 34.60 -17.02
CA ALA A 100 7.95 34.63 -17.92
C ALA A 100 8.31 34.21 -19.36
N LYS A 101 9.48 34.61 -19.87
CA LYS A 101 9.96 34.21 -21.20
C LYS A 101 10.44 32.75 -21.21
N ARG A 102 11.00 32.27 -20.09
CA ARG A 102 11.41 30.87 -19.93
C ARG A 102 10.20 29.95 -19.96
N GLU A 103 9.16 30.29 -19.21
CA GLU A 103 7.89 29.55 -19.21
C GLU A 103 7.26 29.49 -20.61
N GLU A 104 7.22 30.63 -21.31
CA GLU A 104 6.71 30.71 -22.69
C GLU A 104 7.54 29.85 -23.66
N LEU A 105 8.87 29.91 -23.55
CA LEU A 105 9.81 29.10 -24.34
C LEU A 105 9.61 27.60 -24.10
N VAL A 106 9.53 27.18 -22.83
CA VAL A 106 9.34 25.78 -22.44
C VAL A 106 7.98 25.28 -22.91
N ALA A 107 6.90 26.06 -22.74
CA ALA A 107 5.57 25.72 -23.23
C ALA A 107 5.55 25.52 -24.75
N THR A 108 6.20 26.43 -25.49
CA THR A 108 6.30 26.36 -26.95
C THR A 108 7.10 25.15 -27.42
N LEU A 109 8.25 24.88 -26.81
CA LEU A 109 9.06 23.69 -27.12
C LEU A 109 8.30 22.39 -26.80
N LYS A 110 7.56 22.33 -25.69
CA LYS A 110 6.70 21.19 -25.33
C LYS A 110 5.58 20.99 -26.36
N SER A 111 4.98 22.06 -26.87
CA SER A 111 3.98 22.01 -27.95
C SER A 111 4.59 21.46 -29.25
N MET A 112 5.74 21.99 -29.65
CA MET A 112 6.50 21.55 -30.82
C MET A 112 6.95 20.08 -30.75
N LEU A 113 7.40 19.62 -29.58
CA LEU A 113 7.74 18.22 -29.34
C LEU A 113 6.52 17.31 -29.48
N ARG A 114 5.34 17.76 -29.02
CA ARG A 114 4.08 17.01 -29.20
C ARG A 114 3.75 16.85 -30.68
N GLU A 115 3.82 17.92 -31.47
CA GLU A 115 3.60 17.86 -32.93
C GLU A 115 4.63 16.95 -33.63
N ALA A 116 5.91 17.05 -33.27
CA ALA A 116 6.95 16.19 -33.83
C ALA A 116 6.74 14.70 -33.47
N ALA A 117 6.25 14.41 -32.27
CA ALA A 117 5.96 13.05 -31.81
C ALA A 117 4.72 12.43 -32.47
N GLU A 118 3.77 13.23 -32.94
CA GLU A 118 2.57 12.76 -33.66
C GLU A 118 2.90 12.26 -35.08
N GLU A 119 3.90 12.84 -35.74
CA GLU A 119 4.26 12.52 -37.14
C GLU A 119 5.34 11.44 -37.29
N ASN A 120 6.14 11.19 -36.23
CA ASN A 120 7.14 10.13 -36.19
C ASN A 120 6.81 9.05 -35.13
N PRO A 121 5.69 8.32 -35.24
CA PRO A 121 5.30 7.29 -34.26
C PRO A 121 6.29 6.11 -34.22
N GLY A 122 7.09 5.89 -35.28
CA GLY A 122 8.03 4.77 -35.39
C GLY A 122 9.21 4.82 -34.41
N ASP A 123 9.53 5.98 -33.83
CA ASP A 123 10.64 6.13 -32.86
C ASP A 123 10.16 5.93 -31.40
N GLN A 124 8.85 5.77 -31.19
CA GLN A 124 8.25 5.39 -29.91
C GLN A 124 8.51 3.91 -29.63
N HIS A 125 9.72 3.60 -29.16
CA HIS A 125 10.01 2.27 -28.63
C HIS A 125 9.01 1.97 -27.51
N VAL A 126 8.12 0.99 -27.73
CA VAL A 126 7.21 0.49 -26.70
C VAL A 126 8.05 -0.05 -25.56
N GLN A 127 8.19 0.74 -24.50
CA GLN A 127 8.91 0.29 -23.31
C GLN A 127 8.03 -0.69 -22.55
N ILE A 128 8.30 -1.97 -22.74
CA ILE A 128 7.73 -3.02 -21.91
C ILE A 128 8.37 -2.93 -20.53
N ARG A 129 7.54 -2.85 -19.49
CA ARG A 129 7.95 -2.75 -18.09
C ARG A 129 7.31 -3.90 -17.34
N ARG A 130 8.06 -4.76 -16.65
CA ARG A 130 7.42 -5.70 -15.71
C ARG A 130 7.04 -4.99 -14.42
N LEU A 131 6.15 -5.59 -13.65
CA LEU A 131 5.92 -5.17 -12.26
C LEU A 131 7.18 -5.45 -11.44
N ASN A 132 7.57 -4.48 -10.62
CA ASN A 132 8.54 -4.71 -9.55
C ASN A 132 7.87 -5.46 -8.37
N ARG A 133 8.66 -5.85 -7.37
CA ARG A 133 8.19 -6.62 -6.21
C ARG A 133 7.06 -5.95 -5.42
N PHE A 134 7.20 -4.65 -5.14
CA PHE A 134 6.20 -3.87 -4.42
C PHE A 134 4.89 -3.74 -5.23
N GLN A 135 5.03 -3.45 -6.52
CA GLN A 135 3.92 -3.34 -7.46
C GLN A 135 3.18 -4.65 -7.68
N TYR A 136 3.91 -5.77 -7.79
CA TYR A 136 3.30 -7.10 -7.94
C TYR A 136 2.49 -7.46 -6.69
N ASN A 137 3.05 -7.24 -5.50
CA ASN A 137 2.34 -7.45 -4.24
C ASN A 137 1.04 -6.63 -4.21
N ASN A 138 1.11 -5.32 -4.46
CA ASN A 138 -0.05 -4.44 -4.42
C ASN A 138 -1.10 -4.78 -5.49
N ALA A 139 -0.66 -5.11 -6.71
CA ALA A 139 -1.56 -5.47 -7.81
C ALA A 139 -2.35 -6.74 -7.50
N VAL A 140 -1.71 -7.77 -6.94
CA VAL A 140 -2.40 -9.00 -6.53
C VAL A 140 -3.29 -8.74 -5.32
N ARG A 141 -2.83 -7.96 -4.33
CA ARG A 141 -3.64 -7.57 -3.17
C ARG A 141 -4.92 -6.86 -3.61
N ASP A 142 -4.84 -5.92 -4.54
CA ASP A 142 -6.01 -5.18 -5.02
C ASP A 142 -6.92 -6.07 -5.88
N LEU A 143 -6.34 -6.88 -6.77
CA LEU A 143 -7.10 -7.76 -7.66
C LEU A 143 -7.98 -8.75 -6.88
N PHE A 144 -7.46 -9.32 -5.80
CA PHE A 144 -8.19 -10.27 -4.94
C PHE A 144 -8.81 -9.63 -3.68
N ARG A 145 -8.57 -8.33 -3.45
CA ARG A 145 -8.91 -7.61 -2.22
C ARG A 145 -8.37 -8.34 -0.97
N LEU A 146 -7.08 -8.66 -0.98
CA LEU A 146 -6.41 -9.34 0.12
C LEU A 146 -6.21 -8.42 1.32
N ASN A 147 -6.51 -8.94 2.50
CA ASN A 147 -6.29 -8.23 3.77
C ASN A 147 -4.85 -8.32 4.32
N ARG A 148 -3.92 -8.89 3.54
CA ARG A 148 -2.53 -9.12 3.95
C ARG A 148 -1.59 -9.06 2.75
N ASP A 149 -0.29 -8.92 3.02
CA ASP A 149 0.76 -9.01 2.01
C ASP A 149 1.01 -10.44 1.55
N LEU A 150 1.44 -10.58 0.30
CA LEU A 150 1.81 -11.88 -0.27
C LEU A 150 3.08 -12.41 0.38
N PHE A 151 4.03 -11.53 0.64
CA PHE A 151 5.35 -11.84 1.16
C PHE A 151 5.91 -10.63 1.91
N ALA A 152 6.99 -10.84 2.67
CA ALA A 152 7.62 -9.79 3.46
C ALA A 152 8.19 -8.65 2.59
N LEU A 153 7.92 -7.39 2.92
CA LEU A 153 8.33 -6.22 2.12
C LEU A 153 9.36 -5.35 2.88
N PRO A 154 10.66 -5.71 2.87
CA PRO A 154 11.68 -4.86 3.50
C PRO A 154 11.82 -3.48 2.81
N GLU A 155 11.40 -3.36 1.55
CA GLU A 155 11.29 -2.08 0.83
C GLU A 155 10.23 -1.12 1.38
N LYS A 156 9.24 -1.59 2.16
CA LYS A 156 8.29 -0.72 2.85
C LYS A 156 8.93 -0.17 4.14
N LEU A 157 9.48 1.03 4.05
CA LEU A 157 10.25 1.64 5.15
C LEU A 157 9.39 2.15 6.31
N MET A 158 8.13 2.49 6.08
CA MET A 158 7.21 2.98 7.12
C MET A 158 5.90 2.21 7.08
N THR A 159 5.46 1.76 8.25
CA THR A 159 4.14 1.17 8.48
C THR A 159 3.36 2.13 9.36
N ARG A 160 2.18 2.53 8.90
CA ARG A 160 1.26 3.41 9.65
C ARG A 160 0.25 2.54 10.39
N HIS A 161 0.02 2.84 11.67
CA HIS A 161 -0.98 2.12 12.49
C HIS A 161 -2.31 2.88 12.60
N SER A 162 -2.37 4.10 12.08
CA SER A 162 -3.58 4.93 12.03
C SER A 162 -3.80 5.48 10.62
N ASN A 163 -5.07 5.65 10.25
CA ASN A 163 -5.46 6.15 8.92
C ASN A 163 -5.55 7.68 8.91
N TYR A 164 -4.44 8.36 9.21
CA TYR A 164 -4.39 9.84 9.16
C TYR A 164 -4.19 10.40 7.75
N LEU A 165 -3.88 9.54 6.77
CA LEU A 165 -3.81 9.92 5.36
C LEU A 165 -5.19 10.13 4.71
N ASN A 166 -6.28 10.08 5.49
CA ASN A 166 -7.61 10.40 5.01
C ASN A 166 -7.68 11.89 4.60
N PRO A 167 -8.10 12.23 3.37
CA PRO A 167 -8.26 13.61 2.92
C PRO A 167 -9.11 14.49 3.84
N ASP A 168 -10.10 13.90 4.52
CA ASP A 168 -10.96 14.64 5.46
C ASP A 168 -10.21 15.16 6.69
N ALA A 169 -9.04 14.57 7.01
CA ALA A 169 -8.22 15.02 8.13
C ALA A 169 -7.62 16.40 7.86
N GLY A 170 -7.17 16.65 6.62
CA GLY A 170 -6.57 17.90 6.14
C GLY A 170 -5.31 18.37 6.89
N GLN A 171 -4.88 17.65 7.93
CA GLN A 171 -3.75 17.97 8.76
C GLN A 171 -3.20 16.72 9.43
N MET A 172 -1.88 16.68 9.62
CA MET A 172 -1.24 15.64 10.41
C MET A 172 -1.63 15.75 11.90
N PRO A 173 -1.88 14.63 12.58
CA PRO A 173 -2.07 14.62 14.03
C PRO A 173 -0.80 15.03 14.79
N ASP A 174 -0.96 15.64 15.96
CA ASP A 174 0.16 15.96 16.88
C ASP A 174 0.98 14.71 17.29
N LYS A 175 0.35 13.53 17.22
CA LYS A 175 0.97 12.23 17.54
C LYS A 175 0.51 11.19 16.54
N VAL A 176 1.45 10.43 16.00
CA VAL A 176 1.22 9.32 15.09
C VAL A 176 1.92 8.07 15.58
N GLU A 177 1.33 6.91 15.28
CA GLU A 177 1.94 5.61 15.52
C GLU A 177 2.44 5.03 14.20
N VAL A 178 3.76 4.96 14.06
CA VAL A 178 4.45 4.44 12.89
C VAL A 178 5.63 3.56 13.30
N ALA A 179 5.99 2.61 12.44
CA ALA A 179 7.13 1.73 12.65
C ALA A 179 7.88 1.43 11.35
N CYS A 180 9.20 1.25 11.44
CA CYS A 180 10.02 0.72 10.36
C CYS A 180 10.35 -0.75 10.66
N HIS A 181 9.88 -1.65 9.80
CA HIS A 181 10.11 -3.09 9.93
C HIS A 181 11.11 -3.64 8.90
N SER A 182 11.87 -2.78 8.21
CA SER A 182 12.72 -3.23 7.10
C SER A 182 13.80 -4.24 7.49
N LEU A 183 14.27 -4.23 8.75
CA LEU A 183 15.24 -5.21 9.25
C LEU A 183 14.61 -6.55 9.67
N ALA A 184 13.32 -6.55 9.99
CA ALA A 184 12.56 -7.72 10.40
C ALA A 184 11.11 -7.62 9.87
N PRO A 185 10.92 -7.70 8.53
CA PRO A 185 9.64 -7.42 7.92
C PRO A 185 8.61 -8.51 8.31
N PRO A 186 7.34 -8.15 8.54
CA PRO A 186 6.30 -9.13 8.82
C PRO A 186 6.21 -10.18 7.71
N ALA A 187 5.93 -11.42 8.10
CA ALA A 187 5.68 -12.48 7.12
C ALA A 187 4.42 -12.16 6.30
N GLY A 188 4.45 -12.52 5.01
CA GLY A 188 3.26 -12.51 4.18
C GLY A 188 2.46 -13.81 4.30
N MET A 189 1.77 -14.17 3.23
CA MET A 189 1.04 -15.44 3.12
C MET A 189 1.98 -16.65 3.28
N ARG A 190 1.48 -17.67 3.98
CA ARG A 190 2.20 -18.94 4.17
C ARG A 190 2.48 -19.60 2.82
N GLU A 191 3.67 -20.16 2.70
CA GLU A 191 4.15 -20.92 1.53
C GLU A 191 4.31 -20.12 0.23
N VAL A 192 4.12 -18.79 0.28
CA VAL A 192 4.34 -17.89 -0.86
C VAL A 192 5.79 -17.40 -0.86
N LYS A 193 6.56 -17.80 -1.88
CA LYS A 193 7.96 -17.38 -2.04
C LYS A 193 8.08 -16.25 -3.05
N SER A 194 8.54 -15.08 -2.61
CA SER A 194 8.77 -13.95 -3.50
C SER A 194 9.92 -14.22 -4.48
N PHE A 195 9.89 -13.54 -5.63
CA PHE A 195 11.07 -13.37 -6.46
C PHE A 195 12.09 -12.41 -5.80
N PRO A 196 13.36 -12.39 -6.27
CA PRO A 196 14.39 -11.52 -5.72
C PRO A 196 13.97 -10.04 -5.73
N LYS A 197 14.43 -9.28 -4.73
CA LYS A 197 14.22 -7.83 -4.69
C LYS A 197 14.86 -7.17 -5.92
N ASP A 198 14.12 -6.27 -6.54
CA ASP A 198 14.61 -5.48 -7.66
C ASP A 198 15.74 -4.56 -7.22
N LEU A 199 16.87 -4.61 -7.93
CA LEU A 199 17.98 -3.71 -7.68
C LEU A 199 17.64 -2.33 -8.27
N ARG A 200 18.00 -1.29 -7.54
CA ARG A 200 17.96 0.08 -8.05
C ARG A 200 19.09 0.29 -9.05
N ALA A 201 18.85 1.10 -10.08
CA ALA A 201 19.97 1.74 -10.77
C ALA A 201 20.75 2.59 -9.75
N ALA A 202 22.05 2.84 -10.00
CA ALA A 202 22.95 3.53 -9.07
C ALA A 202 22.37 4.80 -8.41
N HIS A 203 21.42 5.47 -9.06
CA HIS A 203 20.69 6.64 -8.54
C HIS A 203 19.20 6.67 -8.93
N GLY A 204 18.57 5.52 -9.21
CA GLY A 204 17.27 5.48 -9.89
C GLY A 204 16.15 4.73 -9.16
N TYR A 205 14.94 4.96 -9.64
CA TYR A 205 13.74 4.24 -9.21
C TYR A 205 13.79 2.75 -9.62
N ASP A 206 13.16 1.91 -8.82
CA ASP A 206 13.04 0.46 -9.05
C ASP A 206 11.99 0.07 -10.10
N ASN A 207 11.38 1.05 -10.77
CA ASN A 207 10.35 0.87 -11.78
C ASN A 207 10.83 1.21 -13.22
N GLN A 208 12.14 1.38 -13.41
CA GLN A 208 12.74 1.75 -14.70
C GLN A 208 12.72 0.60 -15.72
N ALA A 209 12.20 0.86 -16.92
CA ALA A 209 12.02 -0.15 -17.97
C ALA A 209 13.32 -0.85 -18.39
N ASN A 210 14.40 -0.08 -18.51
CA ASN A 210 15.72 -0.57 -18.92
C ASN A 210 16.44 -1.40 -17.85
N GLN A 211 15.97 -1.37 -16.59
CA GLN A 211 16.53 -2.13 -15.48
C GLN A 211 15.72 -3.38 -15.16
N LEU A 212 14.41 -3.34 -15.40
CA LEU A 212 13.49 -4.43 -15.15
C LEU A 212 13.51 -5.49 -16.25
N SER A 213 14.71 -6.03 -16.54
CA SER A 213 14.88 -7.18 -17.42
C SER A 213 14.20 -8.44 -16.86
N LEU A 214 13.82 -9.36 -17.74
CA LEU A 214 13.18 -10.63 -17.40
C LEU A 214 14.06 -11.78 -17.87
N SER A 215 14.92 -12.28 -16.98
CA SER A 215 15.71 -13.49 -17.24
C SER A 215 14.81 -14.73 -17.21
N PRO A 216 15.21 -15.85 -17.86
CA PRO A 216 14.47 -17.11 -17.78
C PRO A 216 14.25 -17.61 -16.35
N LEU A 217 15.24 -17.43 -15.46
CA LEU A 217 15.14 -17.81 -14.05
C LEU A 217 14.09 -16.97 -13.31
N LEU A 218 14.04 -15.67 -13.62
CA LEU A 218 13.06 -14.78 -13.02
C LEU A 218 11.65 -15.10 -13.54
N LEU A 219 11.50 -15.43 -14.82
CA LEU A 219 10.23 -15.90 -15.38
C LEU A 219 9.73 -17.19 -14.70
N ASP A 220 10.61 -18.19 -14.50
CA ASP A 220 10.27 -19.40 -13.74
C ASP A 220 9.82 -19.06 -12.31
N SER A 221 10.52 -18.12 -11.65
CA SER A 221 10.15 -17.65 -10.32
C SER A 221 8.76 -17.00 -10.28
N PHE A 222 8.41 -16.20 -11.30
CA PHE A 222 7.07 -15.59 -11.42
C PHE A 222 5.97 -16.64 -11.64
N LEU A 223 6.22 -17.64 -12.48
CA LEU A 223 5.27 -18.73 -12.74
C LEU A 223 5.06 -19.62 -11.51
N ARG A 224 6.11 -19.84 -10.71
CA ARG A 224 5.96 -20.54 -9.42
C ARG A 224 5.22 -19.69 -8.40
N LEU A 225 5.49 -18.38 -8.38
CA LEU A 225 4.83 -17.45 -7.46
C LEU A 225 3.31 -17.42 -7.70
N SER A 226 2.86 -17.30 -8.95
CA SER A 226 1.43 -17.28 -9.30
C SER A 226 0.67 -18.54 -8.86
N VAL A 227 1.32 -19.71 -8.88
CA VAL A 227 0.76 -20.96 -8.36
C VAL A 227 0.75 -20.93 -6.82
N SER A 228 1.88 -20.58 -6.19
CA SER A 228 2.00 -20.59 -4.72
C SER A 228 1.04 -19.64 -4.02
N ILE A 229 0.71 -18.49 -4.61
CA ILE A 229 -0.27 -17.54 -4.05
C ILE A 229 -1.64 -18.21 -3.92
N ILE A 230 -2.08 -18.90 -4.98
CA ILE A 230 -3.42 -19.49 -5.05
C ILE A 230 -3.51 -20.78 -4.22
N GLU A 231 -2.41 -21.51 -4.11
CA GLU A 231 -2.32 -22.74 -3.32
C GLU A 231 -2.03 -22.51 -1.84
N SER A 232 -1.69 -21.28 -1.44
CA SER A 232 -1.44 -20.91 -0.06
C SER A 232 -2.66 -21.24 0.84
N PRO A 233 -2.44 -21.80 2.04
CA PRO A 233 -3.51 -21.97 3.04
C PRO A 233 -4.18 -20.65 3.44
N ASP A 234 -3.49 -19.53 3.23
CA ASP A 234 -4.00 -18.18 3.48
C ASP A 234 -4.79 -17.61 2.29
N PHE A 235 -4.98 -18.34 1.19
CA PHE A 235 -5.84 -17.94 0.07
C PHE A 235 -7.22 -18.60 0.21
N ASN A 236 -8.07 -17.99 1.03
CA ASN A 236 -9.37 -18.56 1.41
C ASN A 236 -10.44 -17.46 1.60
N GLU A 237 -11.65 -17.87 1.98
CA GLU A 237 -12.81 -16.99 2.13
C GLU A 237 -12.62 -15.84 3.13
N GLU A 238 -11.79 -16.03 4.16
CA GLU A 238 -11.55 -15.02 5.20
C GLU A 238 -10.58 -13.93 4.76
N THR A 239 -9.70 -14.25 3.79
CA THR A 239 -8.60 -13.38 3.39
C THR A 239 -8.79 -12.77 2.01
N VAL A 240 -9.58 -13.40 1.14
CA VAL A 240 -9.84 -12.98 -0.24
C VAL A 240 -11.17 -12.23 -0.30
N GLY A 241 -11.13 -10.90 -0.42
CA GLY A 241 -12.33 -10.07 -0.42
C GLY A 241 -13.27 -10.26 -1.62
N ILE A 242 -12.81 -10.89 -2.71
CA ILE A 242 -13.67 -11.24 -3.87
C ILE A 242 -14.21 -12.68 -3.83
N TRP A 243 -14.06 -13.39 -2.71
CA TRP A 243 -14.37 -14.83 -2.65
C TRP A 243 -15.79 -15.18 -3.09
N ASN A 244 -16.77 -14.42 -2.59
CA ASN A 244 -18.19 -14.64 -2.90
C ASN A 244 -18.52 -14.39 -4.37
N ASP A 245 -17.91 -13.36 -4.95
CA ASP A 245 -18.24 -12.90 -6.31
C ASP A 245 -17.49 -13.72 -7.37
N PHE A 246 -16.30 -14.22 -7.05
CA PHE A 246 -15.43 -14.88 -8.03
C PHE A 246 -15.30 -16.40 -7.80
N PHE A 247 -15.05 -16.85 -6.57
CA PHE A 247 -14.66 -18.24 -6.27
C PHE A 247 -15.79 -19.15 -5.78
N ARG A 248 -16.83 -18.58 -5.16
CA ARG A 248 -17.97 -19.36 -4.65
C ARG A 248 -18.78 -19.98 -5.79
N ALA A 249 -19.09 -21.27 -5.69
CA ALA A 249 -19.94 -21.95 -6.67
C ALA A 249 -21.30 -21.24 -6.82
N PRO A 250 -21.81 -21.06 -8.05
CA PRO A 250 -23.15 -20.52 -8.27
C PRO A 250 -24.20 -21.52 -7.79
N ASN A 251 -25.36 -21.00 -7.35
CA ASN A 251 -26.46 -21.84 -6.86
C ASN A 251 -27.27 -22.45 -8.01
N ASP A 252 -27.45 -21.72 -9.11
CA ASP A 252 -28.22 -22.14 -10.29
C ASP A 252 -27.78 -21.30 -11.52
N GLY A 253 -28.17 -21.72 -12.72
CA GLY A 253 -27.94 -21.01 -13.98
C GLY A 253 -26.93 -21.66 -14.92
N ASP A 254 -26.73 -21.02 -16.08
CA ASP A 254 -25.75 -21.47 -17.07
C ASP A 254 -24.33 -21.22 -16.55
N LEU A 255 -23.63 -22.32 -16.28
CA LEU A 255 -22.27 -22.32 -15.75
C LEU A 255 -21.28 -21.59 -16.67
N ARG A 256 -21.44 -21.69 -17.99
CA ARG A 256 -20.57 -21.02 -18.95
C ARG A 256 -20.73 -19.51 -18.85
N GLU A 257 -21.96 -19.02 -18.85
CA GLU A 257 -22.26 -17.60 -18.79
C GLU A 257 -21.80 -16.98 -17.47
N GLU A 258 -21.97 -17.70 -16.36
CA GLU A 258 -21.52 -17.22 -15.05
C GLU A 258 -19.98 -17.14 -14.96
N ILE A 259 -19.26 -18.16 -15.47
CA ILE A 259 -17.79 -18.12 -15.55
C ILE A 259 -17.33 -16.97 -16.44
N ARG A 260 -17.93 -16.82 -17.63
CA ARG A 260 -17.60 -15.76 -18.59
C ARG A 260 -17.76 -14.38 -17.96
N LYS A 261 -18.90 -14.15 -17.30
CA LYS A 261 -19.21 -12.89 -16.61
C LYS A 261 -18.20 -12.56 -15.50
N ARG A 262 -17.84 -13.54 -14.66
CA ARG A 262 -16.86 -13.34 -13.58
C ARG A 262 -15.46 -13.05 -14.13
N LEU A 263 -15.08 -13.74 -15.20
CA LEU A 263 -13.79 -13.54 -15.86
C LEU A 263 -13.70 -12.19 -16.56
N GLN A 264 -14.78 -11.64 -17.11
CA GLN A 264 -14.74 -10.36 -17.83
C GLN A 264 -14.12 -9.24 -17.00
N ASN A 265 -14.69 -8.96 -15.83
CA ASN A 265 -14.19 -7.89 -14.95
C ASN A 265 -12.81 -8.24 -14.36
N PHE A 266 -12.60 -9.52 -14.03
CA PHE A 266 -11.35 -9.98 -13.44
C PHE A 266 -10.18 -9.83 -14.42
N LEU A 267 -10.35 -10.24 -15.68
CA LEU A 267 -9.34 -10.10 -16.72
C LEU A 267 -9.12 -8.65 -17.11
N LEU A 268 -10.18 -7.84 -17.17
CA LEU A 268 -10.09 -6.39 -17.41
C LEU A 268 -9.18 -5.71 -16.37
N LEU A 269 -9.36 -6.02 -15.09
CA LEU A 269 -8.50 -5.53 -14.00
C LEU A 269 -7.08 -6.11 -14.06
N ALA A 270 -6.96 -7.42 -14.26
CA ALA A 270 -5.68 -8.12 -14.25
C ALA A 270 -4.78 -7.72 -15.41
N PHE A 271 -5.33 -7.56 -16.61
CA PHE A 271 -4.58 -7.20 -17.82
C PHE A 271 -4.61 -5.71 -18.12
N ARG A 272 -5.46 -4.93 -17.42
CA ARG A 272 -5.49 -3.46 -17.47
C ARG A 272 -5.68 -2.94 -18.89
N SER A 273 -6.45 -3.67 -19.67
CA SER A 273 -6.67 -3.46 -21.10
C SER A 273 -8.02 -4.06 -21.49
N ALA A 274 -8.58 -3.59 -22.60
CA ALA A 274 -9.73 -4.23 -23.21
C ALA A 274 -9.47 -5.72 -23.44
N ILE A 275 -10.50 -6.54 -23.21
CA ILE A 275 -10.45 -7.99 -23.34
C ILE A 275 -11.19 -8.38 -24.61
N GLU A 276 -10.50 -8.99 -25.56
CA GLU A 276 -11.12 -9.51 -26.76
C GLU A 276 -11.96 -10.76 -26.42
N ASP A 277 -13.06 -10.97 -27.14
CA ASP A 277 -13.95 -12.12 -26.89
C ASP A 277 -13.21 -13.46 -26.99
N ASP A 278 -12.26 -13.63 -27.92
CA ASP A 278 -11.42 -14.85 -28.02
C ASP A 278 -10.59 -15.09 -26.76
N THR A 279 -10.00 -14.02 -26.21
CA THR A 279 -9.23 -14.09 -24.97
C THR A 279 -10.14 -14.52 -23.83
N LEU A 280 -11.32 -13.91 -23.70
CA LEU A 280 -12.28 -14.27 -22.66
C LEU A 280 -12.80 -15.71 -22.81
N ASP A 281 -13.13 -16.13 -24.03
CA ASP A 281 -13.57 -17.48 -24.33
C ASP A 281 -12.48 -18.50 -24.01
N ARG A 282 -11.21 -18.19 -24.25
CA ARG A 282 -10.09 -19.07 -23.91
C ARG A 282 -10.02 -19.38 -22.41
N TYR A 283 -10.12 -18.37 -21.56
CA TYR A 283 -10.13 -18.57 -20.10
C TYR A 283 -11.43 -19.24 -19.63
N THR A 284 -12.56 -18.90 -20.23
CA THR A 284 -13.87 -19.52 -19.93
C THR A 284 -13.85 -21.01 -20.26
N ASN A 285 -13.42 -21.37 -21.47
CA ASN A 285 -13.28 -22.76 -21.94
C ASN A 285 -12.27 -23.55 -21.11
N TYR A 286 -11.13 -22.93 -20.77
CA TYR A 286 -10.15 -23.55 -19.89
C TYR A 286 -10.75 -23.92 -18.52
N THR A 287 -11.54 -23.00 -17.94
CA THR A 287 -12.18 -23.21 -16.64
C THR A 287 -13.25 -24.28 -16.71
N LEU A 288 -14.12 -24.24 -17.73
CA LEU A 288 -15.14 -25.27 -17.97
C LEU A 288 -14.53 -26.64 -18.14
N ALA A 289 -13.48 -26.77 -18.95
CA ALA A 289 -12.78 -28.03 -19.16
C ALA A 289 -12.21 -28.62 -17.85
N LYS A 290 -11.82 -27.77 -16.89
CA LYS A 290 -11.38 -28.23 -15.56
C LYS A 290 -12.53 -28.79 -14.73
N ILE A 291 -13.71 -28.16 -14.80
CA ILE A 291 -14.92 -28.65 -14.12
C ILE A 291 -15.38 -29.96 -14.75
N GLU A 292 -15.36 -30.07 -16.08
CA GLU A 292 -15.67 -31.32 -16.81
C GLU A 292 -14.70 -32.46 -16.47
N GLN A 293 -13.46 -32.14 -16.11
CA GLN A 293 -12.46 -33.08 -15.58
C GLN A 293 -12.70 -33.46 -14.11
N GLY A 294 -13.78 -32.98 -13.49
CA GLY A 294 -14.17 -33.31 -12.13
C GLY A 294 -13.61 -32.38 -11.04
N LEU A 295 -12.95 -31.27 -11.39
CA LEU A 295 -12.55 -30.30 -10.37
C LEU A 295 -13.78 -29.54 -9.82
N PRO A 296 -13.88 -29.33 -8.49
CA PRO A 296 -14.87 -28.44 -7.92
C PRO A 296 -14.78 -27.02 -8.51
N PHE A 297 -15.91 -26.34 -8.63
CA PHE A 297 -15.99 -24.98 -9.21
C PHE A 297 -14.94 -24.02 -8.63
N THR A 298 -14.84 -23.95 -7.30
CA THR A 298 -13.88 -23.09 -6.59
C THR A 298 -12.44 -23.37 -7.03
N GLU A 299 -12.07 -24.64 -7.15
CA GLU A 299 -10.73 -25.05 -7.57
C GLU A 299 -10.49 -24.79 -9.05
N ALA A 300 -11.50 -24.94 -9.91
CA ALA A 300 -11.40 -24.55 -11.31
C ALA A 300 -11.20 -23.03 -11.48
N MET A 301 -11.94 -22.20 -10.72
CA MET A 301 -11.76 -20.75 -10.72
C MET A 301 -10.39 -20.33 -10.17
N LYS A 302 -9.86 -21.04 -9.16
CA LYS A 302 -8.46 -20.89 -8.70
C LYS A 302 -7.46 -21.19 -9.82
N ARG A 303 -7.67 -22.24 -10.62
CA ARG A 303 -6.81 -22.52 -11.79
C ARG A 303 -6.88 -21.39 -12.83
N ALA A 304 -8.05 -20.82 -13.07
CA ALA A 304 -8.21 -19.66 -13.96
C ALA A 304 -7.47 -18.41 -13.43
N ALA A 305 -7.59 -18.14 -12.13
CA ALA A 305 -6.86 -17.06 -11.46
C ALA A 305 -5.34 -17.26 -11.55
N SER A 306 -4.84 -18.48 -11.29
CA SER A 306 -3.42 -18.81 -11.40
C SER A 306 -2.90 -18.68 -12.84
N ALA A 307 -3.69 -19.09 -13.84
CA ALA A 307 -3.37 -18.89 -15.24
C ALA A 307 -3.29 -17.40 -15.60
N THR A 308 -4.19 -16.59 -15.03
CA THR A 308 -4.19 -15.13 -15.22
C THR A 308 -2.94 -14.48 -14.63
N LEU A 309 -2.57 -14.81 -13.39
CA LEU A 309 -1.35 -14.31 -12.74
C LEU A 309 -0.05 -14.75 -13.43
N SER A 310 -0.09 -15.92 -14.08
CA SER A 310 1.03 -16.46 -14.87
C SER A 310 1.17 -15.81 -16.25
N SER A 311 0.18 -15.05 -16.69
CA SER A 311 0.16 -14.43 -18.01
C SER A 311 1.19 -13.30 -18.11
N PRO A 312 1.94 -13.19 -19.22
CA PRO A 312 2.74 -12.00 -19.50
C PRO A 312 1.90 -10.72 -19.48
N ARG A 313 0.61 -10.76 -19.84
CA ARG A 313 -0.29 -9.59 -19.77
C ARG A 313 -0.54 -9.11 -18.33
N PHE A 314 -0.41 -9.99 -17.33
CA PHE A 314 -0.49 -9.59 -15.92
C PHE A 314 0.84 -9.02 -15.43
N LEU A 315 1.97 -9.68 -15.74
CA LEU A 315 3.29 -9.27 -15.27
C LEU A 315 3.81 -8.01 -15.98
N LEU A 316 3.52 -7.86 -17.27
CA LEU A 316 4.04 -6.78 -18.09
C LEU A 316 3.01 -5.64 -18.22
N ARG A 317 3.55 -4.43 -18.23
CA ARG A 317 2.90 -3.19 -18.60
C ARG A 317 3.47 -2.76 -19.94
N TYR A 318 2.59 -2.47 -20.88
CA TYR A 318 2.96 -2.04 -22.21
C TYR A 318 2.86 -0.52 -22.31
N GLY A 319 3.80 0.09 -23.02
CA GLY A 319 3.66 1.46 -23.49
C GLY A 319 2.62 1.54 -24.62
N SER A 320 2.15 2.75 -24.91
CA SER A 320 1.24 2.97 -26.05
C SER A 320 2.04 2.87 -27.35
N THR A 321 1.55 2.10 -28.31
CA THR A 321 2.00 2.11 -29.72
C THR A 321 1.39 3.27 -30.52
N SER A 322 0.50 4.04 -29.89
CA SER A 322 -0.41 4.99 -30.53
C SER A 322 -0.31 6.39 -29.93
N ALA A 323 0.91 6.91 -29.72
CA ALA A 323 1.17 8.28 -29.25
C ALA A 323 0.29 8.72 -28.05
N GLY A 324 0.03 7.83 -27.10
CA GLY A 324 -0.78 8.13 -25.92
C GLY A 324 -2.30 8.15 -26.13
N LYS A 325 -2.79 7.72 -27.30
CA LYS A 325 -4.22 7.54 -27.58
C LYS A 325 -4.80 6.27 -26.96
N ASP A 326 -3.94 5.36 -26.51
CA ASP A 326 -4.37 4.21 -25.74
C ASP A 326 -4.67 4.62 -24.29
N LEU A 327 -5.94 4.91 -24.02
CA LEU A 327 -6.38 5.38 -22.72
C LEU A 327 -6.24 4.31 -21.62
N PHE A 328 -6.19 3.02 -21.98
CA PHE A 328 -5.88 1.97 -21.00
C PHE A 328 -4.43 2.07 -20.51
N VAL A 329 -3.51 2.41 -21.40
CA VAL A 329 -2.11 2.69 -21.03
C VAL A 329 -2.03 3.95 -20.15
N VAL A 330 -2.83 4.98 -20.44
CA VAL A 330 -2.90 6.19 -19.59
C VAL A 330 -3.42 5.84 -18.20
N ALA A 331 -4.53 5.12 -18.10
CA ALA A 331 -5.11 4.63 -16.84
C ALA A 331 -4.10 3.81 -16.03
N SER A 332 -3.44 2.85 -16.68
CA SER A 332 -2.39 2.01 -16.08
C SER A 332 -1.20 2.84 -15.60
N ASN A 333 -0.74 3.82 -16.39
CA ASN A 333 0.38 4.67 -15.96
C ASN A 333 0.02 5.55 -14.78
N LEU A 334 -1.18 6.14 -14.78
CA LEU A 334 -1.68 6.94 -13.67
C LEU A 334 -1.82 6.11 -12.39
N SER A 335 -2.42 4.91 -12.47
CA SER A 335 -2.62 4.04 -11.31
C SER A 335 -1.31 3.55 -10.70
N PHE A 336 -0.33 3.17 -11.52
CA PHE A 336 0.96 2.73 -11.00
C PHE A 336 1.81 3.89 -10.49
N PHE A 337 1.57 5.12 -10.97
CA PHE A 337 2.20 6.31 -10.42
C PHE A 337 1.66 6.64 -9.02
N LEU A 338 0.34 6.72 -8.87
CA LEU A 338 -0.30 7.15 -7.60
C LEU A 338 -0.48 6.00 -6.59
N TRP A 339 -0.78 4.79 -7.04
CA TRP A 339 -1.14 3.67 -6.16
C TRP A 339 -0.15 2.51 -6.19
N ASN A 340 0.92 2.60 -6.99
CA ASN A 340 1.86 1.49 -7.22
C ASN A 340 1.13 0.15 -7.47
N SER A 341 0.00 0.21 -8.18
CA SER A 341 -0.91 -0.91 -8.41
C SER A 341 -1.74 -0.69 -9.67
N GLY A 342 -2.56 -1.69 -10.03
CA GLY A 342 -3.48 -1.62 -11.16
C GLY A 342 -4.58 -0.55 -10.99
N PRO A 343 -5.14 -0.06 -12.11
CA PRO A 343 -6.30 0.82 -12.09
C PRO A 343 -7.53 0.09 -11.56
N ASP A 344 -8.46 0.83 -10.98
CA ASP A 344 -9.77 0.30 -10.62
C ASP A 344 -10.73 0.29 -11.80
N LEU A 345 -11.91 -0.34 -11.61
CA LEU A 345 -12.92 -0.47 -12.66
C LEU A 345 -13.40 0.89 -13.17
N GLU A 346 -13.58 1.87 -12.30
CA GLU A 346 -14.00 3.22 -12.69
C GLU A 346 -13.00 3.85 -13.67
N LEU A 347 -11.70 3.81 -13.36
CA LEU A 347 -10.68 4.36 -14.24
C LEU A 347 -10.57 3.60 -15.58
N LEU A 348 -10.74 2.27 -15.56
CA LEU A 348 -10.76 1.45 -16.76
C LEU A 348 -12.00 1.71 -17.64
N GLN A 349 -13.15 1.96 -17.03
CA GLN A 349 -14.38 2.30 -17.75
C GLN A 349 -14.28 3.68 -18.43
N LEU A 350 -13.69 4.67 -17.75
CA LEU A 350 -13.41 5.98 -18.35
C LEU A 350 -12.41 5.86 -19.51
N ALA A 351 -11.44 4.95 -19.42
CA ALA A 351 -10.52 4.67 -20.51
C ALA A 351 -11.24 3.99 -21.69
N GLU A 352 -12.11 3.02 -21.42
CA GLU A 352 -12.89 2.30 -22.42
C GLU A 352 -13.87 3.20 -23.17
N SER A 353 -14.57 4.09 -22.46
CA SER A 353 -15.55 5.00 -23.05
C SER A 353 -14.93 6.15 -23.85
N GLY A 354 -13.63 6.38 -23.72
CA GLY A 354 -12.95 7.54 -24.30
C GLY A 354 -12.97 8.79 -23.43
N GLU A 355 -13.74 8.81 -22.34
CA GLU A 355 -13.92 9.98 -21.48
C GLU A 355 -12.65 10.39 -20.74
N LEU A 356 -11.73 9.45 -20.48
CA LEU A 356 -10.44 9.75 -19.84
C LEU A 356 -9.57 10.72 -20.66
N ALA A 357 -9.84 10.88 -21.96
CA ALA A 357 -9.18 11.89 -22.79
C ALA A 357 -9.64 13.33 -22.47
N ASN A 358 -10.80 13.50 -21.82
CA ASN A 358 -11.29 14.80 -21.40
C ASN A 358 -10.51 15.28 -20.16
N LEU A 359 -9.95 16.49 -20.23
CA LEU A 359 -9.10 17.04 -19.18
C LEU A 359 -9.82 17.19 -17.83
N ASP A 360 -11.10 17.56 -17.83
CA ASP A 360 -11.86 17.75 -16.58
C ASP A 360 -12.18 16.41 -15.93
N VAL A 361 -12.49 15.38 -16.74
CA VAL A 361 -12.68 14.01 -16.27
C VAL A 361 -11.35 13.45 -15.73
N PHE A 362 -10.26 13.68 -16.45
CA PHE A 362 -8.92 13.26 -16.04
C PHE A 362 -8.52 13.89 -14.69
N LYS A 363 -8.72 15.20 -14.52
CA LYS A 363 -8.45 15.90 -13.24
C LYS A 363 -9.27 15.32 -12.10
N LYS A 364 -10.58 15.12 -12.29
CA LYS A 364 -11.45 14.50 -11.28
C LYS A 364 -10.98 13.09 -10.91
N ALA A 365 -10.54 12.31 -11.89
CA ALA A 365 -9.97 10.99 -11.65
C ALA A 365 -8.68 11.09 -10.80
N CYS A 366 -7.77 12.01 -11.12
CA CYS A 366 -6.58 12.27 -10.31
C CYS A 366 -6.94 12.66 -8.86
N ASP A 367 -7.86 13.61 -8.68
CA ASP A 367 -8.27 14.11 -7.35
C ASP A 367 -8.86 12.99 -6.50
N ARG A 368 -9.73 12.15 -7.10
CA ARG A 368 -10.29 10.95 -6.46
C ARG A 368 -9.18 9.98 -6.06
N MET A 369 -8.20 9.76 -6.93
CA MET A 369 -7.13 8.80 -6.68
C MET A 369 -6.14 9.27 -5.61
N MET A 370 -5.82 10.56 -5.58
CA MET A 370 -5.04 11.18 -4.51
C MET A 370 -5.79 11.14 -3.17
N SER A 371 -7.11 11.16 -3.23
CA SER A 371 -7.98 11.06 -2.05
C SER A 371 -8.18 9.63 -1.52
N ASP A 372 -7.72 8.62 -2.25
CA ASP A 372 -7.88 7.22 -1.87
C ASP A 372 -6.75 6.76 -0.94
N SER A 373 -7.08 5.96 0.09
CA SER A 373 -6.11 5.36 1.02
C SER A 373 -4.90 4.67 0.35
N ARG A 374 -5.05 4.18 -0.89
CA ARG A 374 -3.96 3.59 -1.68
C ARG A 374 -2.84 4.57 -2.01
N ILE A 375 -3.05 5.88 -1.86
CA ILE A 375 -2.02 6.91 -2.03
C ILE A 375 -0.84 6.73 -1.05
N GLU A 376 -1.06 6.05 0.08
CA GLU A 376 -0.01 5.64 1.02
C GLU A 376 1.16 4.97 0.28
N ARG A 377 0.88 4.19 -0.77
CA ARG A 377 1.89 3.45 -1.52
C ARG A 377 2.81 4.35 -2.34
N PHE A 378 2.31 5.49 -2.80
CA PHE A 378 3.17 6.53 -3.41
C PHE A 378 4.07 7.15 -2.34
N LEU A 379 3.50 7.48 -1.17
CA LEU A 379 4.24 8.04 -0.04
C LEU A 379 5.24 7.05 0.58
N ASP A 380 5.05 5.74 0.40
CA ASP A 380 6.01 4.72 0.81
C ASP A 380 7.15 4.56 -0.20
N ALA A 381 6.85 4.60 -1.50
CA ALA A 381 7.80 4.25 -2.56
C ALA A 381 8.59 5.44 -3.08
N PHE A 382 7.95 6.58 -3.32
CA PHE A 382 8.60 7.73 -3.94
C PHE A 382 9.68 8.36 -3.05
N PRO A 383 9.39 8.80 -1.80
CA PRO A 383 10.39 9.51 -1.00
C PRO A 383 11.53 8.60 -0.53
N SER A 384 11.22 7.33 -0.22
CA SER A 384 12.23 6.34 0.15
C SER A 384 13.26 6.15 -0.97
N GLN A 385 12.80 6.03 -2.22
CA GLN A 385 13.68 5.88 -3.38
C GLN A 385 14.39 7.17 -3.76
N TRP A 386 13.68 8.31 -3.74
CA TRP A 386 14.24 9.62 -4.10
C TRP A 386 15.41 10.00 -3.17
N MET A 387 15.24 9.84 -1.86
CA MET A 387 16.29 10.14 -0.87
C MET A 387 17.24 8.97 -0.58
N GLN A 388 16.99 7.81 -1.20
CA GLN A 388 17.73 6.57 -0.97
C GLN A 388 17.79 6.14 0.50
N LEU A 389 16.67 6.27 1.23
CA LEU A 389 16.61 6.09 2.68
C LEU A 389 17.02 4.69 3.14
N GLU A 390 16.90 3.66 2.31
CA GLU A 390 17.39 2.32 2.70
C GLU A 390 18.91 2.25 2.89
N ASN A 391 19.68 3.20 2.34
CA ASN A 391 21.12 3.28 2.61
C ASN A 391 21.38 3.59 4.09
N LEU A 392 20.44 4.26 4.77
CA LEU A 392 20.55 4.55 6.19
C LEU A 392 20.42 3.29 7.05
N LEU A 393 19.70 2.26 6.57
CA LEU A 393 19.63 0.95 7.25
C LEU A 393 21.00 0.25 7.29
N GLY A 394 21.82 0.46 6.26
CA GLY A 394 23.18 -0.07 6.16
C GLY A 394 24.27 0.81 6.75
N ALA A 395 23.91 1.98 7.31
CA ALA A 395 24.88 2.93 7.82
C ALA A 395 25.62 2.36 9.05
N THR A 396 26.95 2.45 9.02
CA THR A 396 27.82 2.04 10.13
C THR A 396 28.72 3.21 10.56
N PRO A 397 28.17 4.19 11.31
CA PRO A 397 28.96 5.31 11.82
C PRO A 397 30.13 4.83 12.69
N ASP A 398 31.20 5.64 12.80
CA ASP A 398 32.35 5.32 13.66
C ASP A 398 31.86 5.05 15.10
N PRO A 399 32.04 3.82 15.63
CA PRO A 399 31.60 3.48 16.98
C PRO A 399 32.21 4.35 18.08
N LYS A 400 33.35 5.00 17.83
CA LYS A 400 33.97 5.95 18.76
C LYS A 400 33.19 7.27 18.85
N LEU A 401 32.58 7.70 17.75
CA LEU A 401 31.80 8.94 17.68
C LEU A 401 30.32 8.70 17.99
N ALA A 402 29.77 7.57 17.54
CA ALA A 402 28.35 7.26 17.62
C ALA A 402 28.11 5.93 18.33
N ARG A 403 28.67 5.78 19.55
CA ARG A 403 28.60 4.55 20.35
C ARG A 403 27.19 3.99 20.52
N LEU A 404 26.19 4.87 20.60
CA LEU A 404 24.82 4.48 20.89
C LEU A 404 24.02 4.04 19.65
N PHE A 405 24.58 4.16 18.44
CA PHE A 405 23.81 4.05 17.19
C PHE A 405 23.31 2.62 16.94
N ASN A 406 24.09 1.63 17.35
CA ASN A 406 23.81 0.20 17.17
C ASN A 406 23.73 -0.55 18.52
N VAL A 407 23.23 0.10 19.58
CA VAL A 407 23.09 -0.53 20.91
C VAL A 407 22.19 -1.76 20.84
N ASP A 408 21.03 -1.60 20.19
CA ASP A 408 20.21 -2.71 19.76
C ASP A 408 20.48 -2.96 18.27
N LYS A 409 21.07 -4.12 17.96
CA LYS A 409 21.33 -4.51 16.57
C LYS A 409 20.05 -4.80 15.77
N SER A 410 18.97 -5.15 16.46
CA SER A 410 17.66 -5.39 15.84
C SER A 410 16.86 -4.11 15.64
N SER A 411 17.21 -3.03 16.35
CA SER A 411 16.58 -1.71 16.23
C SER A 411 17.62 -0.59 16.38
N PRO A 412 18.55 -0.44 15.41
CA PRO A 412 19.50 0.65 15.43
C PRO A 412 18.79 1.99 15.27
N ALA A 413 19.46 3.07 15.67
CA ALA A 413 18.89 4.42 15.63
C ALA A 413 18.38 4.81 14.23
N SER A 414 19.03 4.29 13.17
CA SER A 414 18.62 4.50 11.77
C SER A 414 17.17 4.11 11.48
N VAL A 415 16.65 3.06 12.13
CA VAL A 415 15.27 2.57 11.91
C VAL A 415 14.24 3.64 12.32
N GLN A 416 14.56 4.43 13.35
CA GLN A 416 13.71 5.56 13.76
C GLN A 416 14.00 6.82 12.94
N MET A 417 15.27 7.10 12.63
CA MET A 417 15.66 8.29 11.84
C MET A 417 15.04 8.28 10.43
N ILE A 418 14.84 7.11 9.82
CA ILE A 418 14.19 6.98 8.50
C ILE A 418 12.75 7.50 8.53
N LEU A 419 12.06 7.45 9.68
CA LEU A 419 10.66 7.85 9.79
C LEU A 419 10.49 9.37 9.73
N GLU A 420 11.48 10.16 10.16
CA GLU A 420 11.39 11.63 10.17
C GLU A 420 11.15 12.22 8.78
N PRO A 421 11.96 11.94 7.74
CA PRO A 421 11.70 12.45 6.39
C PRO A 421 10.40 11.87 5.81
N LEU A 422 10.05 10.62 6.10
CA LEU A 422 8.82 10.02 5.57
C LEU A 422 7.56 10.69 6.15
N LEU A 423 7.57 11.02 7.44
CA LEU A 423 6.49 11.77 8.09
C LEU A 423 6.42 13.22 7.61
N LEU A 424 7.57 13.83 7.26
CA LEU A 424 7.58 15.13 6.60
C LEU A 424 6.89 15.06 5.23
N PHE A 425 7.15 14.02 4.43
CA PHE A 425 6.46 13.80 3.16
C PHE A 425 4.94 13.63 3.33
N ASP A 426 4.51 12.86 4.34
CA ASP A 426 3.09 12.72 4.66
C ASP A 426 2.45 14.07 5.03
N ALA A 427 3.13 14.88 5.85
CA ALA A 427 2.66 16.20 6.24
C ALA A 427 2.55 17.15 5.05
N MET A 428 3.53 17.11 4.14
CA MET A 428 3.51 17.95 2.96
C MET A 428 2.38 17.60 2.00
N PHE A 429 2.11 16.30 1.84
CA PHE A 429 1.00 15.82 1.04
C PHE A 429 -0.35 16.20 1.65
N LEU A 430 -0.56 15.95 2.94
CA LEU A 430 -1.85 16.19 3.60
C LEU A 430 -2.19 17.66 3.78
N GLU A 431 -1.19 18.49 4.05
CA GLU A 431 -1.38 19.90 4.38
C GLU A 431 -1.10 20.85 3.20
N ASP A 432 -0.89 20.30 2.00
CA ASP A 432 -0.54 21.04 0.77
C ASP A 432 0.60 22.04 1.00
N ARG A 433 1.67 21.57 1.66
CA ARG A 433 2.79 22.45 2.07
C ARG A 433 3.71 22.76 0.89
N PRO A 434 4.37 23.92 0.91
CA PRO A 434 5.35 24.28 -0.12
C PRO A 434 6.48 23.24 -0.26
N VAL A 435 6.78 22.84 -1.50
CA VAL A 435 7.85 21.86 -1.82
C VAL A 435 9.22 22.23 -1.22
N ILE A 436 9.48 23.53 -1.02
CA ILE A 436 10.71 24.03 -0.39
C ILE A 436 10.91 23.53 1.06
N GLU A 437 9.83 23.14 1.76
CA GLU A 437 9.92 22.55 3.10
C GLU A 437 10.61 21.17 3.09
N LEU A 438 10.76 20.49 1.95
CA LEU A 438 11.60 19.28 1.84
C LEU A 438 13.10 19.58 2.05
N ILE A 439 13.54 20.80 1.74
CA ILE A 439 14.95 21.20 1.82
C ILE A 439 15.22 21.91 3.16
N ALA A 440 14.27 22.73 3.62
CA ALA A 440 14.39 23.52 4.84
C ALA A 440 13.11 23.43 5.68
N PRO A 441 12.81 22.27 6.29
CA PRO A 441 11.61 22.10 7.08
C PRO A 441 11.66 22.95 8.36
N ARG A 442 10.50 23.51 8.74
CA ARG A 442 10.38 24.31 9.99
C ARG A 442 10.04 23.46 11.21
N PHE A 443 9.74 22.18 11.00
CA PHE A 443 9.33 21.21 12.02
C PHE A 443 9.78 19.80 11.61
N SER A 444 9.76 18.85 12.54
CA SER A 444 9.97 17.42 12.27
C SER A 444 9.15 16.60 13.26
N TYR A 445 8.82 15.35 12.89
CA TYR A 445 8.25 14.38 13.80
C TYR A 445 9.37 13.55 14.41
N GLN A 446 9.43 13.48 15.74
CA GLN A 446 10.48 12.75 16.45
C GLN A 446 9.86 11.78 17.44
N SER A 447 10.44 10.59 17.54
CA SER A 447 10.17 9.70 18.66
C SER A 447 10.79 10.25 19.95
N GLU A 448 10.34 9.78 21.12
CA GLU A 448 10.96 10.14 22.40
C GLU A 448 12.46 9.80 22.43
N PHE A 449 12.85 8.72 21.75
CA PHE A 449 14.24 8.31 21.57
C PHE A 449 15.02 9.36 20.76
N LEU A 450 14.54 9.78 19.60
CA LEU A 450 15.23 10.77 18.76
C LEU A 450 15.25 12.16 19.39
N GLN A 451 14.16 12.54 20.06
CA GLN A 451 14.12 13.78 20.83
C GLN A 451 15.22 13.79 21.90
N SER A 452 15.36 12.70 22.65
CA SER A 452 16.46 12.53 23.62
C SER A 452 17.82 12.50 22.93
N TRP A 453 17.91 11.85 21.77
CA TRP A 453 19.14 11.71 21.00
C TRP A 453 19.70 13.05 20.51
N TYR A 454 18.85 13.93 20.00
CA TYR A 454 19.28 15.22 19.46
C TYR A 454 19.48 16.30 20.52
N ASN A 455 18.74 16.23 21.63
CA ASN A 455 18.68 17.34 22.60
C ASN A 455 19.36 17.06 23.94
N SER A 456 19.90 15.86 24.17
CA SER A 456 20.62 15.53 25.40
C SER A 456 22.09 15.25 25.15
N ASP A 457 22.88 15.23 26.22
CA ASP A 457 24.25 14.74 26.18
C ASP A 457 24.34 13.20 26.21
N LEU A 458 23.19 12.53 26.05
CA LEU A 458 23.03 11.08 26.10
C LEU A 458 23.60 10.45 27.36
N LYS A 459 23.67 11.22 28.46
CA LYS A 459 24.02 10.71 29.78
C LYS A 459 22.75 10.33 30.53
N PRO A 460 22.76 9.22 31.29
CA PRO A 460 21.65 8.87 32.15
C PRO A 460 21.33 10.05 33.07
N PRO A 461 20.05 10.46 33.19
CA PRO A 461 19.67 11.49 34.13
C PRO A 461 20.04 11.05 35.56
N ARG A 462 20.37 12.01 36.43
CA ARG A 462 20.57 11.69 37.85
C ARG A 462 19.28 11.14 38.42
N ILE A 463 19.36 9.96 39.04
CA ILE A 463 18.20 9.31 39.66
C ILE A 463 17.81 10.12 40.89
N ASP A 464 16.68 10.82 40.81
CA ASP A 464 16.03 11.43 41.97
C ASP A 464 15.20 10.36 42.69
N ALA A 465 15.82 9.68 43.64
CA ALA A 465 15.19 8.63 44.42
C ALA A 465 13.96 9.14 45.20
N GLU A 466 13.97 10.39 45.66
CA GLU A 466 12.89 10.97 46.44
C GLU A 466 11.66 11.26 45.57
N ALA A 467 11.87 11.82 44.37
CA ALA A 467 10.81 12.00 43.39
C ALA A 467 10.22 10.66 42.91
N ILE A 468 11.05 9.61 42.75
CA ILE A 468 10.58 8.26 42.40
C ILE A 468 9.71 7.68 43.51
N VAL A 469 10.16 7.75 44.77
CA VAL A 469 9.38 7.26 45.92
C VAL A 469 8.05 8.00 46.03
N THR A 470 8.05 9.33 45.85
CA THR A 470 6.84 10.15 45.89
C THR A 470 5.85 9.77 44.78
N ARG A 471 6.35 9.59 43.54
CA ARG A 471 5.54 9.15 42.40
C ARG A 471 4.97 7.75 42.61
N ASN A 472 5.80 6.83 43.11
CA ASN A 472 5.38 5.45 43.41
C ASN A 472 4.28 5.43 44.47
N LYS A 473 4.41 6.24 45.53
CA LYS A 473 3.38 6.38 46.56
C LYS A 473 2.05 6.88 45.97
N SER A 474 2.10 7.92 45.12
CA SER A 474 0.89 8.41 44.42
C SER A 474 0.28 7.34 43.50
N HIS A 475 1.11 6.55 42.81
CA HIS A 475 0.63 5.43 41.99
C HIS A 475 0.03 4.31 42.84
N ASP A 476 0.58 4.01 44.01
CA ASP A 476 0.04 3.03 44.96
C ASP A 476 -1.32 3.45 45.49
N GLU A 477 -1.48 4.73 45.83
CA GLU A 477 -2.77 5.31 46.24
C GLU A 477 -3.82 5.19 45.12
N LYS A 478 -3.45 5.52 43.87
CA LYS A 478 -4.33 5.34 42.69
C LYS A 478 -4.70 3.87 42.47
N ARG A 479 -3.73 2.95 42.56
CA ARG A 479 -3.97 1.50 42.43
C ARG A 479 -4.92 0.99 43.51
N ALA A 480 -4.73 1.43 44.75
CA ALA A 480 -5.64 1.08 45.85
C ALA A 480 -7.06 1.61 45.62
N ALA A 481 -7.20 2.85 45.16
CA ALA A 481 -8.49 3.44 44.84
C ALA A 481 -9.21 2.70 43.69
N PHE A 482 -8.50 2.37 42.60
CA PHE A 482 -9.08 1.60 41.51
C PHE A 482 -9.47 0.19 41.95
N LYS A 483 -8.65 -0.48 42.77
CA LYS A 483 -8.99 -1.80 43.31
C LYS A 483 -10.26 -1.77 44.16
N ALA A 484 -10.41 -0.74 45.01
CA ALA A 484 -11.63 -0.54 45.79
C ALA A 484 -12.85 -0.26 44.89
N SER A 485 -12.68 0.51 43.82
CA SER A 485 -13.75 0.76 42.86
C SER A 485 -14.17 -0.50 42.11
N ILE A 486 -13.21 -1.35 41.70
CA ILE A 486 -13.50 -2.64 41.05
C ILE A 486 -14.32 -3.50 42.01
N GLN A 487 -13.87 -3.66 43.26
CA GLN A 487 -14.58 -4.44 44.26
C GLN A 487 -16.01 -3.91 44.49
N SER A 488 -16.16 -2.60 44.65
CA SER A 488 -17.49 -1.99 44.82
C SER A 488 -18.40 -2.23 43.61
N ASN A 489 -17.86 -2.16 42.39
CA ASN A 489 -18.61 -2.40 41.17
C ASN A 489 -18.99 -3.88 41.01
N GLU A 490 -18.11 -4.81 41.39
CA GLU A 490 -18.40 -6.25 41.41
C GLU A 490 -19.50 -6.59 42.43
N GLU A 491 -19.46 -5.97 43.62
CA GLU A 491 -20.50 -6.11 44.64
C GLU A 491 -21.85 -5.56 44.15
N ALA A 492 -21.85 -4.39 43.51
CA ALA A 492 -23.04 -3.81 42.90
C ALA A 492 -23.60 -4.68 41.76
N LEU A 493 -22.73 -5.18 40.88
CA LEU A 493 -23.10 -6.09 39.80
C LEU A 493 -23.73 -7.37 40.37
N LYS A 494 -23.12 -7.95 41.41
CA LYS A 494 -23.65 -9.12 42.10
C LYS A 494 -25.02 -8.83 42.71
N ALA A 495 -25.19 -7.69 43.37
CA ALA A 495 -26.47 -7.28 43.96
C ALA A 495 -27.59 -7.11 42.91
N LEU A 496 -27.26 -6.65 41.70
CA LEU A 496 -28.20 -6.56 40.58
C LEU A 496 -28.52 -7.93 39.97
N LEU A 497 -27.50 -8.78 39.78
CA LEU A 497 -27.64 -10.09 39.12
C LEU A 497 -28.30 -11.13 40.02
N THR A 498 -28.01 -11.15 41.32
CA THR A 498 -28.50 -12.18 42.26
C THR A 498 -30.04 -12.31 42.23
N PRO A 499 -30.84 -11.23 42.34
CA PRO A 499 -32.30 -11.34 42.28
C PRO A 499 -32.83 -11.91 40.96
N VAL A 500 -32.21 -11.52 39.83
CA VAL A 500 -32.57 -12.02 38.49
C VAL A 500 -32.22 -13.50 38.38
N ARG A 501 -31.00 -13.89 38.78
CA ARG A 501 -30.54 -15.28 38.81
C ARG A 501 -31.44 -16.14 39.70
N THR A 502 -31.82 -15.66 40.88
CA THR A 502 -32.76 -16.35 41.77
C THR A 502 -34.14 -16.51 41.12
N ARG A 503 -34.64 -15.49 40.41
CA ARG A 503 -35.92 -15.57 39.69
C ARG A 503 -35.88 -16.59 38.55
N LEU A 504 -34.82 -16.59 37.74
CA LEU A 504 -34.60 -17.56 36.67
C LEU A 504 -34.48 -18.99 37.22
N LEU A 505 -33.70 -19.20 38.28
CA LEU A 505 -33.56 -20.51 38.94
C LEU A 505 -34.90 -20.99 39.54
N LYS A 506 -35.70 -20.09 40.14
CA LYS A 506 -37.04 -20.42 40.65
C LYS A 506 -38.02 -20.77 39.52
N ALA A 507 -37.97 -20.08 38.38
CA ALA A 507 -38.75 -20.43 37.20
C ALA A 507 -38.33 -21.79 36.63
N ARG A 508 -37.02 -22.09 36.63
CA ARG A 508 -36.45 -23.37 36.18
C ARG A 508 -36.88 -24.56 37.03
N ARG A 509 -37.12 -24.38 38.35
CA ARG A 509 -37.68 -25.42 39.24
C ARG A 509 -39.08 -25.91 38.86
N LYS A 510 -39.82 -25.23 37.96
CA LYS A 510 -41.14 -25.69 37.45
C LYS A 510 -41.05 -26.61 36.23
N GLY A 511 -39.86 -26.93 35.70
CA GLY A 511 -39.70 -27.82 34.55
C GLY A 511 -38.49 -28.74 34.69
N GLY A 512 -38.76 -30.05 34.82
CA GLY A 512 -37.79 -31.15 34.72
C GLY A 512 -36.91 -31.37 35.97
N LYS A 513 -36.50 -32.63 36.21
CA LYS A 513 -35.49 -32.95 37.23
C LYS A 513 -34.22 -32.16 36.93
N PRO A 514 -33.59 -31.50 37.92
CA PRO A 514 -32.34 -30.80 37.71
C PRO A 514 -31.30 -31.77 37.15
N VAL A 515 -30.62 -31.39 36.08
CA VAL A 515 -29.34 -32.00 35.73
C VAL A 515 -28.34 -31.44 36.74
N ASP A 516 -27.73 -32.33 37.50
CA ASP A 516 -26.62 -31.98 38.38
C ASP A 516 -25.42 -31.62 37.49
N LEU A 517 -25.01 -30.36 37.54
CA LEU A 517 -23.87 -29.83 36.79
C LEU A 517 -22.67 -29.64 37.72
N ASP A 518 -22.75 -30.10 38.96
CA ASP A 518 -21.59 -30.09 39.84
C ASP A 518 -20.52 -31.01 39.23
N PRO A 519 -19.26 -30.55 39.16
CA PRO A 519 -18.19 -31.35 38.59
C PRO A 519 -18.02 -32.62 39.42
N VAL A 520 -17.85 -33.76 38.75
CA VAL A 520 -17.61 -35.05 39.43
C VAL A 520 -16.27 -35.04 40.17
N ALA A 521 -15.30 -34.29 39.64
CA ALA A 521 -13.99 -34.07 40.22
C ALA A 521 -13.42 -32.74 39.72
N ALA A 522 -12.57 -32.11 40.54
CA ALA A 522 -11.81 -30.92 40.15
C ALA A 522 -10.45 -30.89 40.83
N TRP A 523 -9.41 -30.51 40.10
CA TRP A 523 -8.03 -30.43 40.61
C TRP A 523 -7.48 -29.02 40.47
N GLU A 524 -7.15 -28.39 41.59
CA GLU A 524 -6.64 -27.01 41.63
C GLU A 524 -5.11 -26.94 41.69
N PHE A 525 -4.42 -28.08 41.81
CA PHE A 525 -2.95 -28.20 41.85
C PHE A 525 -2.24 -27.26 42.83
N ASN A 526 -2.90 -26.92 43.94
CA ASN A 526 -2.35 -26.16 45.05
C ASN A 526 -1.42 -27.04 45.90
N ASN A 527 -0.25 -27.37 45.33
CA ASN A 527 0.81 -28.21 45.91
C ASN A 527 0.44 -29.68 46.17
N ASN A 528 -0.64 -30.19 45.59
CA ASN A 528 -1.02 -31.59 45.70
C ASN A 528 -1.86 -32.06 44.49
N LEU A 529 -2.11 -33.36 44.41
CA LEU A 529 -2.86 -34.02 43.33
C LEU A 529 -4.28 -34.43 43.76
N ARG A 530 -4.79 -33.90 44.88
CA ARG A 530 -6.09 -34.29 45.39
C ARG A 530 -7.19 -33.58 44.62
N ASP A 531 -8.15 -34.38 44.16
CA ASP A 531 -9.49 -33.92 43.83
C ASP A 531 -10.08 -33.12 45.02
N SER A 532 -10.59 -31.94 44.69
CA SER A 532 -11.19 -30.99 45.62
C SER A 532 -12.70 -31.19 45.80
N VAL A 533 -13.34 -31.99 44.93
CA VAL A 533 -14.79 -32.18 44.90
C VAL A 533 -15.17 -33.61 45.22
N GLY A 534 -14.50 -34.59 44.60
CA GLY A 534 -14.78 -36.00 44.75
C GLY A 534 -13.61 -36.78 45.36
N SER A 535 -13.53 -38.06 44.97
CA SER A 535 -12.49 -38.98 45.41
C SER A 535 -11.55 -39.41 44.27
N LEU A 536 -11.55 -38.71 43.13
CA LEU A 536 -10.70 -39.04 41.98
C LEU A 536 -9.32 -38.39 42.13
N HIS A 537 -8.63 -38.65 43.24
CA HIS A 537 -7.27 -38.14 43.44
C HIS A 537 -6.32 -38.66 42.34
N LEU A 538 -5.49 -37.78 41.77
CA LEU A 538 -4.58 -38.16 40.69
C LEU A 538 -3.32 -38.82 41.24
N GLU A 539 -2.87 -39.86 40.55
CA GLU A 539 -1.57 -40.47 40.74
C GLU A 539 -0.58 -39.88 39.73
N GLY A 540 0.63 -39.62 40.22
CA GLY A 540 1.68 -38.97 39.46
C GLY A 540 2.72 -39.95 38.94
N HIS A 541 2.92 -40.00 37.63
CA HIS A 541 3.92 -40.86 36.99
C HIS A 541 5.05 -40.02 36.41
N GLY A 542 6.19 -40.01 37.11
CA GLY A 542 7.37 -39.21 36.78
C GLY A 542 7.56 -38.02 37.73
N LYS A 543 8.42 -37.06 37.34
CA LYS A 543 8.68 -35.87 38.17
C LYS A 543 7.57 -34.84 37.96
N ILE A 544 6.94 -34.42 39.07
CA ILE A 544 5.86 -33.43 39.08
C ILE A 544 6.27 -32.31 40.02
N SER A 545 6.11 -31.08 39.55
CA SER A 545 6.32 -29.88 40.36
C SER A 545 5.11 -28.96 40.24
N PHE A 546 4.83 -28.21 41.29
CA PHE A 546 3.72 -27.26 41.32
C PHE A 546 4.24 -25.84 41.20
N ASN A 547 3.57 -25.00 40.41
CA ASN A 547 3.87 -23.58 40.29
C ASN A 547 2.56 -22.79 40.17
N GLU A 548 2.28 -21.91 41.13
CA GLU A 548 1.13 -20.99 41.10
C GLU A 548 -0.22 -21.64 40.70
N GLY A 549 -0.56 -22.78 41.29
CA GLY A 549 -1.81 -23.49 40.99
C GLY A 549 -1.78 -24.35 39.71
N MET A 550 -0.60 -24.56 39.11
CA MET A 550 -0.40 -25.43 37.96
C MET A 550 0.46 -26.64 38.32
N ALA A 551 0.11 -27.81 37.78
CA ALA A 551 1.01 -28.96 37.75
C ALA A 551 1.91 -28.89 36.51
N VAL A 552 3.22 -28.78 36.73
CA VAL A 552 4.23 -28.76 35.67
C VAL A 552 4.70 -30.18 35.40
N LEU A 553 4.45 -30.65 34.18
CA LEU A 553 4.77 -32.00 33.72
C LEU A 553 5.87 -31.95 32.66
N LYS A 554 6.91 -32.79 32.81
CA LYS A 554 8.01 -32.92 31.85
C LYS A 554 8.35 -34.40 31.70
N ASN A 555 7.97 -34.98 30.56
CA ASN A 555 7.99 -36.44 30.35
C ASN A 555 7.31 -37.21 31.51
N SER A 556 6.26 -36.60 32.08
CA SER A 556 5.47 -37.13 33.19
C SER A 556 3.98 -36.95 32.88
N TYR A 557 3.13 -37.74 33.53
CA TYR A 557 1.68 -37.66 33.37
C TYR A 557 0.95 -37.88 34.71
N LEU A 558 -0.31 -37.48 34.73
CA LEU A 558 -1.22 -37.66 35.85
C LEU A 558 -2.35 -38.60 35.42
N GLN A 559 -2.75 -39.50 36.30
CA GLN A 559 -3.79 -40.48 36.03
C GLN A 559 -4.80 -40.54 37.17
N SER A 560 -6.10 -40.49 36.87
CA SER A 560 -7.16 -40.73 37.86
C SER A 560 -7.48 -42.22 37.96
N PRO A 561 -8.12 -42.66 39.07
CA PRO A 561 -8.83 -43.94 39.08
C PRO A 561 -9.91 -43.98 37.98
N PRO A 562 -10.32 -45.19 37.55
CA PRO A 562 -11.45 -45.36 36.65
C PRO A 562 -12.74 -44.75 37.22
N LEU A 563 -13.56 -44.16 36.36
CA LEU A 563 -14.88 -43.65 36.75
C LEU A 563 -15.78 -44.80 37.20
N ALA A 564 -16.45 -44.64 38.33
CA ALA A 564 -17.37 -45.64 38.88
C ALA A 564 -18.75 -45.65 38.20
N PHE A 565 -18.95 -44.83 37.17
CA PHE A 565 -20.22 -44.65 36.45
C PHE A 565 -19.97 -44.31 34.98
N ASP A 566 -20.96 -44.58 34.12
CA ASP A 566 -20.89 -44.26 32.70
C ASP A 566 -21.13 -42.77 32.43
N LEU A 567 -20.21 -42.14 31.70
CA LEU A 567 -20.39 -40.79 31.16
C LEU A 567 -21.41 -40.81 30.02
N LYS A 568 -22.58 -40.20 30.24
CA LYS A 568 -23.66 -40.14 29.23
C LYS A 568 -23.51 -38.96 28.27
N GLU A 569 -22.83 -37.89 28.68
CA GLU A 569 -22.58 -36.68 27.90
C GLU A 569 -21.14 -36.18 28.14
N ARG A 570 -20.51 -35.59 27.13
CA ARG A 570 -19.08 -35.21 27.16
C ARG A 570 -18.91 -33.75 27.55
N THR A 571 -18.57 -33.48 28.80
CA THR A 571 -18.00 -32.18 29.21
C THR A 571 -16.80 -32.43 30.09
N LEU A 572 -15.62 -32.50 29.46
CA LEU A 572 -14.32 -32.40 30.11
C LEU A 572 -13.75 -31.03 29.75
N GLU A 573 -13.48 -30.20 30.74
CA GLU A 573 -12.82 -28.91 30.58
C GLU A 573 -11.42 -29.00 31.16
N VAL A 574 -10.40 -28.76 30.34
CA VAL A 574 -9.00 -28.76 30.79
C VAL A 574 -8.27 -27.55 30.24
N TRP A 575 -7.55 -26.88 31.12
CA TRP A 575 -6.74 -25.72 30.80
C TRP A 575 -5.27 -26.13 30.84
N GLY A 576 -4.54 -25.90 29.75
CA GLY A 576 -3.12 -26.25 29.63
C GLY A 576 -2.31 -25.09 29.06
N LEU A 577 -1.14 -24.85 29.64
CA LEU A 577 -0.16 -23.89 29.12
C LEU A 577 1.00 -24.66 28.50
N VAL A 578 1.17 -24.55 27.18
CA VAL A 578 2.34 -25.11 26.48
C VAL A 578 3.53 -24.17 26.65
N HIS A 579 4.74 -24.74 26.76
CA HIS A 579 5.95 -23.93 26.94
C HIS A 579 6.30 -23.14 25.67
N ASN A 580 6.02 -23.71 24.49
CA ASN A 580 6.08 -23.05 23.20
C ASN A 580 5.21 -23.82 22.17
N ILE A 581 5.04 -23.24 20.98
CA ILE A 581 4.23 -23.80 19.88
C ILE A 581 4.86 -25.02 19.19
N ASP A 582 6.15 -25.28 19.42
CA ASP A 582 6.90 -26.40 18.84
C ASP A 582 6.95 -27.63 19.77
N GLN A 583 6.26 -27.57 20.92
CA GLN A 583 6.23 -28.66 21.89
C GLN A 583 5.50 -29.87 21.30
N ASN A 584 6.25 -30.92 20.97
CA ASN A 584 5.73 -32.20 20.46
C ASN A 584 4.89 -32.93 21.52
N GLY A 585 3.60 -32.63 21.60
CA GLY A 585 2.54 -33.49 22.14
C GLY A 585 2.51 -33.69 23.66
N GLY A 586 1.49 -33.12 24.31
CA GLY A 586 0.86 -33.63 25.53
C GLY A 586 -0.64 -33.68 25.28
N GLY A 587 -1.33 -34.75 25.71
CA GLY A 587 -2.75 -34.94 25.42
C GLY A 587 -3.52 -35.32 26.68
N PHE A 588 -4.76 -34.83 26.78
CA PHE A 588 -5.72 -35.30 27.78
C PHE A 588 -6.54 -36.43 27.14
N MET A 589 -6.50 -37.60 27.76
CA MET A 589 -7.30 -38.75 27.32
C MET A 589 -8.22 -39.12 28.47
N GLY A 590 -9.53 -39.12 28.20
CA GLY A 590 -10.59 -39.45 29.15
C GLY A 590 -11.63 -40.35 28.52
#